data_AF-A0A453JFI1-F1
#
_entry.id   AF-A0A453JFI1-F1
#
_cell.length_a   1.000
_cell.length_b   1.000
_cell.length_c   1.000
_cell.angle_alpha   90.00
_cell.angle_beta   90.00
_cell.angle_gamma   90.00
#
_symmetry.space_group_name_H-M   'P 1'
#
loop_
_entity.id
_entity.type
_entity.pdbx_description
1 polymer ?
#
loop_
_entity_poly.entity_id
_entity_poly.type
_entity_poly.pdbx_seq_one_letter_code
_entity_poly.pdbx_strand_id
1 'polypeptide(L)'
;MKGTMEGEASPELKLEGDIPARYVMPQQDRPSAAAGVAPIPVIDLGRLSRPDADGGAVEEEAKLRWALETWGFFMITNHGIEASLMDAMMNASKEFFGQPTEEKQKYNNIIDGKRFRLEGYRSELLQSEGQTLDWSCRLSLQVEPEGERSFHLWPKYPKSLRGCATSVRVKNQDNKRLYHASPRKSSRAR
;
A
#
# COMPACT_ATOMS: atom_id res chain seq x y z
N MET A 1 28.07 7.60 30.35
CA MET A 1 27.70 6.24 29.87
C MET A 1 26.92 6.40 28.57
N LYS A 2 27.57 6.19 27.43
CA LYS A 2 26.91 6.14 26.11
C LYS A 2 26.41 4.70 25.93
N GLY A 3 25.09 4.52 25.91
CA GLY A 3 24.47 3.25 25.53
C GLY A 3 24.16 3.28 24.05
N THR A 4 24.93 2.53 23.27
CA THR A 4 24.65 2.26 21.86
C THR A 4 23.54 1.21 21.81
N MET A 5 22.35 1.58 21.34
CA MET A 5 21.33 0.58 20.94
C MET A 5 21.69 0.11 19.55
N GLU A 6 22.31 -1.08 19.47
CA GLU A 6 22.39 -1.82 18.22
C GLU A 6 20.98 -2.33 17.91
N GLY A 7 20.47 -1.93 16.75
CA GLY A 7 19.21 -2.45 16.23
C GLY A 7 19.36 -3.94 15.95
N GLU A 8 18.54 -4.76 16.61
CA GLU A 8 18.39 -6.16 16.26
C GLU A 8 17.98 -6.25 14.79
N ALA A 9 18.92 -6.72 13.97
CA ALA A 9 18.67 -7.08 12.59
C ALA A 9 17.59 -8.17 12.56
N SER A 10 16.57 -7.97 11.73
CA SER A 10 15.61 -9.02 11.42
C SER A 10 16.35 -10.26 10.91
N PRO A 11 15.97 -11.49 11.28
CA PRO A 11 16.70 -12.68 10.89
C PRO A 11 16.69 -12.79 9.36
N GLU A 12 17.88 -12.80 8.77
CA GLU A 12 18.09 -13.10 7.35
C GLU A 12 17.55 -14.50 7.08
N LEU A 13 16.47 -14.58 6.29
CA LEU A 13 15.97 -15.83 5.73
C LEU A 13 17.04 -16.38 4.78
N LYS A 14 17.80 -17.37 5.23
CA LYS A 14 18.74 -18.09 4.37
C LYS A 14 17.94 -18.88 3.33
N LEU A 15 18.08 -18.49 2.06
CA LEU A 15 17.60 -19.27 0.92
C LEU A 15 18.49 -20.50 0.77
N GLU A 16 17.94 -21.69 1.04
CA GLU A 16 18.58 -22.95 0.68
C GLU A 16 18.30 -23.25 -0.80
N GLY A 17 19.32 -23.04 -1.65
CA GLY A 17 19.29 -23.38 -3.09
C GLY A 17 19.27 -22.18 -4.03
N ASP A 18 19.44 -22.47 -5.33
CA ASP A 18 19.43 -21.46 -6.40
C ASP A 18 18.02 -20.88 -6.62
N ILE A 19 17.94 -19.59 -6.95
CA ILE A 19 16.68 -18.92 -7.31
C ILE A 19 16.13 -19.56 -8.59
N PRO A 20 14.88 -20.08 -8.61
CA PRO A 20 14.33 -20.67 -9.82
C PRO A 20 14.29 -19.64 -10.97
N ALA A 21 14.67 -20.06 -12.18
CA ALA A 21 14.84 -19.18 -13.35
C ALA A 21 13.64 -18.26 -13.63
N ARG A 22 12.42 -18.73 -13.33
CA ARG A 22 11.18 -17.96 -13.49
C ARG A 22 11.05 -16.71 -12.60
N TYR A 23 11.86 -16.58 -11.55
CA TYR A 23 11.92 -15.37 -10.71
C TYR A 23 13.10 -14.45 -11.08
N VAL A 24 13.92 -14.85 -12.07
CA VAL A 24 15.08 -14.08 -12.50
C VAL A 24 14.65 -13.12 -13.60
N MET A 25 14.71 -11.83 -13.31
CA MET A 25 14.41 -10.78 -14.28
C MET A 25 15.43 -10.83 -15.45
N PRO A 26 14.96 -10.87 -16.71
CA PRO A 26 15.83 -10.82 -17.90
C PRO A 26 16.71 -9.56 -17.88
N GLN A 27 17.95 -9.66 -18.36
CA GLN A 27 18.91 -8.55 -18.31
C GLN A 27 18.39 -7.26 -18.94
N GLN A 28 17.65 -7.37 -20.04
CA GLN A 28 17.05 -6.24 -20.77
C GLN A 28 15.98 -5.49 -19.97
N ASP A 29 15.34 -6.14 -18.99
CA ASP A 29 14.27 -5.57 -18.17
C ASP A 29 14.80 -5.03 -16.83
N ARG A 30 16.08 -5.25 -16.54
CA ARG A 30 16.68 -4.80 -15.28
C ARG A 30 16.85 -3.28 -15.30
N PRO A 31 16.53 -2.59 -14.19
CA PRO A 31 16.73 -1.15 -14.09
C PRO A 31 18.22 -0.81 -14.28
N SER A 32 18.49 0.21 -15.08
CA SER A 32 19.85 0.72 -15.28
C SER A 32 20.36 1.35 -13.99
N ALA A 33 21.56 0.96 -13.56
CA ALA A 33 22.22 1.52 -12.37
C ALA A 33 22.57 3.02 -12.50
N ALA A 34 22.38 3.62 -13.68
CA ALA A 34 22.67 5.02 -13.96
C ALA A 34 21.53 6.00 -13.60
N ALA A 35 20.41 5.52 -13.06
CA ALA A 35 19.33 6.41 -12.62
C ALA A 35 19.78 7.23 -11.39
N GLY A 36 19.88 8.55 -11.55
CA GLY A 36 20.17 9.46 -10.44
C GLY A 36 19.09 9.39 -9.36
N VAL A 37 19.50 9.44 -8.10
CA VAL A 37 18.58 9.49 -6.96
C VAL A 37 18.04 10.91 -6.82
N ALA A 38 16.89 11.18 -7.43
CA ALA A 38 16.13 12.39 -7.15
C ALA A 38 15.24 12.17 -5.90
N PRO A 39 15.10 13.16 -5.00
CA PRO A 39 14.23 13.03 -3.84
C PRO A 39 12.76 13.02 -4.26
N ILE A 40 12.01 12.03 -3.78
CA ILE A 40 10.56 11.92 -4.03
C ILE A 40 9.85 13.12 -3.38
N PRO A 41 8.91 13.80 -4.08
CA PRO A 41 8.18 14.91 -3.51
C PRO A 41 7.35 14.48 -2.28
N VAL A 42 7.34 15.28 -1.23
CA VAL A 42 6.55 15.02 0.00
C VAL A 42 5.46 16.08 0.13
N ILE A 43 4.19 15.68 0.25
CA ILE A 43 3.04 16.58 0.32
C ILE A 43 2.42 16.58 1.72
N ASP A 44 2.23 17.76 2.29
CA ASP A 44 1.59 17.96 3.59
C ASP A 44 0.06 18.12 3.44
N LEU A 45 -0.72 17.06 3.73
CA LEU A 45 -2.18 17.17 3.67
C LEU A 45 -2.77 18.07 4.74
N GLY A 46 -2.07 18.26 5.87
CA GLY A 46 -2.49 19.15 6.93
C GLY A 46 -2.50 20.61 6.46
N ARG A 47 -1.54 21.01 5.63
CA ARG A 47 -1.50 22.33 4.98
C ARG A 47 -2.62 22.49 3.97
N LEU A 48 -2.86 21.49 3.11
CA LEU A 48 -3.93 21.53 2.11
C LEU A 48 -5.33 21.61 2.70
N SER A 49 -5.51 21.10 3.92
CA SER A 49 -6.83 21.02 4.57
C SER A 49 -7.19 22.24 5.41
N ARG A 50 -6.26 23.20 5.59
CA ARG A 50 -6.44 24.38 6.43
C ARG A 50 -6.83 25.61 5.59
N PRO A 51 -7.59 26.57 6.16
CA PRO A 51 -7.76 27.88 5.54
C PRO A 51 -6.40 28.54 5.32
N ASP A 52 -6.22 29.14 4.14
CA ASP A 52 -4.96 29.74 3.73
C ASP A 52 -4.73 31.10 4.43
N ALA A 53 -4.26 31.04 5.68
CA ALA A 53 -3.99 32.23 6.48
C ALA A 53 -2.59 32.80 6.22
N ASP A 54 -1.64 31.95 5.79
CA ASP A 54 -0.22 32.27 5.64
C ASP A 54 0.33 31.99 4.23
N GLY A 55 -0.52 31.64 3.26
CA GLY A 55 -0.11 31.24 1.91
C GLY A 55 0.37 29.78 1.81
N GLY A 56 0.48 29.08 2.94
CA GLY A 56 1.03 27.73 3.00
C GLY A 56 0.18 26.68 2.28
N ALA A 57 -1.13 26.90 2.13
CA ALA A 57 -1.99 25.98 1.38
C ALA A 57 -1.78 26.11 -0.13
N VAL A 58 -1.59 27.34 -0.63
CA VAL A 58 -1.34 27.62 -2.06
C VAL A 58 0.04 27.08 -2.49
N GLU A 59 1.06 27.27 -1.66
CA GLU A 59 2.39 26.69 -1.92
C GLU A 59 2.34 25.15 -1.99
N GLU A 60 1.62 24.52 -1.05
CA GLU A 60 1.50 23.06 -1.01
C GLU A 60 0.66 22.53 -2.18
N GLU A 61 -0.37 23.26 -2.63
CA GLU A 61 -1.14 22.92 -3.84
C GLU A 61 -0.25 22.98 -5.09
N ALA A 62 0.57 24.02 -5.23
CA ALA A 62 1.50 24.16 -6.35
C ALA A 62 2.52 23.01 -6.37
N LYS A 63 3.01 22.61 -5.18
CA LYS A 63 3.90 21.46 -5.03
C LYS A 63 3.23 20.14 -5.39
N LEU A 64 1.98 19.93 -4.98
CA LEU A 64 1.19 18.75 -5.35
C LEU A 64 0.98 18.69 -6.87
N ARG A 65 0.62 19.80 -7.50
CA ARG A 65 0.47 19.91 -8.96
C ARG A 65 1.77 19.53 -9.67
N TRP A 66 2.88 20.13 -9.26
CA TRP A 66 4.19 19.83 -9.83
C TRP A 66 4.57 18.34 -9.68
N ALA A 67 4.29 17.74 -8.52
CA ALA A 67 4.54 16.31 -8.29
C ALA A 67 3.67 15.42 -9.20
N LEU A 68 2.40 15.76 -9.39
CA LEU A 68 1.52 15.03 -10.30
C LEU A 68 1.97 15.14 -11.77
N GLU A 69 2.38 16.33 -12.21
CA GLU A 69 2.76 16.60 -13.60
C GLU A 69 4.15 16.07 -13.95
N THR A 70 5.10 16.11 -13.00
CA THR A 70 6.50 15.78 -13.26
C THR A 70 6.87 14.37 -12.81
N TRP A 71 6.34 13.91 -11.67
CA TRP A 71 6.68 12.63 -11.07
C TRP A 71 5.63 11.55 -11.27
N GLY A 72 4.34 11.91 -11.21
CA GLY A 72 3.23 10.95 -11.11
C GLY A 72 3.21 10.16 -9.80
N PHE A 73 4.11 10.47 -8.85
CA PHE A 73 4.25 9.81 -7.55
C PHE A 73 4.78 10.81 -6.50
N PHE A 74 4.30 10.69 -5.26
CA PHE A 74 4.71 11.52 -4.13
C PHE A 74 4.42 10.80 -2.82
N MET A 75 5.12 11.19 -1.76
CA MET A 75 4.84 10.80 -0.39
C MET A 75 3.90 11.80 0.26
N ILE A 76 3.19 11.37 1.31
CA ILE A 76 2.26 12.23 2.05
C ILE A 76 2.63 12.26 3.53
N THR A 77 2.57 13.45 4.14
CA THR A 77 2.67 13.67 5.58
C THR A 77 1.41 14.34 6.12
N ASN A 78 1.22 14.29 7.45
CA ASN A 78 0.08 14.92 8.14
C ASN A 78 -1.28 14.49 7.56
N HIS A 79 -1.40 13.23 7.14
CA HIS A 79 -2.59 12.65 6.51
C HIS A 79 -3.74 12.32 7.48
N GLY A 80 -3.62 12.65 8.77
CA GLY A 80 -4.68 12.46 9.77
C GLY A 80 -4.95 11.00 10.18
N ILE A 81 -4.14 10.04 9.72
CA ILE A 81 -4.23 8.63 10.17
C ILE A 81 -3.31 8.48 11.38
N GLU A 82 -3.83 7.97 12.49
CA GLU A 82 -3.05 7.79 13.71
C GLU A 82 -1.92 6.77 13.48
N ALA A 83 -0.71 7.08 13.96
CA ALA A 83 0.45 6.18 13.85
C ALA A 83 0.16 4.80 14.45
N SER A 84 -0.54 4.75 15.59
CA SER A 84 -0.95 3.51 16.24
C SER A 84 -1.84 2.62 15.37
N LEU A 85 -2.67 3.20 14.50
CA LEU A 85 -3.49 2.42 13.56
C LEU A 85 -2.64 1.84 12.43
N MET A 86 -1.67 2.60 11.92
CA MET A 86 -0.72 2.11 10.92
C MET A 86 0.14 0.98 11.49
N ASP A 87 0.64 1.13 12.71
CA ASP A 87 1.39 0.10 13.42
C ASP A 87 0.55 -1.16 13.65
N ALA A 88 -0.70 -0.99 14.09
CA ALA A 88 -1.62 -2.12 14.28
C ALA A 88 -1.91 -2.85 12.97
N MET A 89 -2.10 -2.12 11.86
CA MET A 89 -2.29 -2.72 10.53
C MET A 89 -1.03 -3.46 10.07
N MET A 90 0.15 -2.89 10.28
CA MET A 90 1.44 -3.51 9.92
C MET A 90 1.68 -4.77 10.74
N ASN A 91 1.42 -4.74 12.05
CA ASN A 91 1.55 -5.91 12.93
C ASN A 91 0.55 -7.01 12.55
N ALA A 92 -0.72 -6.65 12.29
CA ALA A 92 -1.72 -7.59 11.80
C ALA A 92 -1.31 -8.24 10.46
N SER A 93 -0.67 -7.48 9.57
CA SER A 93 -0.13 -8.02 8.32
C SER A 93 1.00 -9.02 8.58
N LYS A 94 1.98 -8.66 9.43
CA LYS A 94 3.09 -9.55 9.82
C LYS A 94 2.59 -10.85 10.44
N GLU A 95 1.65 -10.76 11.37
CA GLU A 95 1.02 -11.92 12.01
C GLU A 95 0.30 -12.80 10.98
N PHE A 96 -0.44 -12.22 10.03
CA PHE A 96 -1.08 -12.99 8.97
C PHE A 96 -0.08 -13.74 8.10
N PHE A 97 0.94 -13.04 7.58
CA PHE A 97 1.92 -13.63 6.66
C PHE A 97 2.92 -14.58 7.35
N GLY A 98 3.12 -14.43 8.67
CA GLY A 98 3.90 -15.33 9.50
C GLY A 98 3.21 -16.66 9.83
N GLN A 99 1.92 -16.82 9.52
CA GLN A 99 1.23 -18.10 9.67
C GLN A 99 1.78 -19.19 8.72
N PRO A 100 1.56 -20.48 9.05
CA PRO A 100 1.80 -21.58 8.14
C PRO A 100 1.13 -21.38 6.78
N THR A 101 1.71 -21.94 5.73
CA THR A 101 1.19 -21.80 4.36
C THR A 101 -0.24 -22.33 4.26
N GLU A 102 -0.56 -23.43 4.95
CA GLU A 102 -1.87 -24.06 4.97
C GLU A 102 -2.96 -23.12 5.49
N GLU A 103 -2.65 -22.32 6.51
CA GLU A 103 -3.58 -21.33 7.08
C GLU A 103 -3.84 -20.17 6.10
N LYS A 104 -2.80 -19.71 5.40
CA LYS A 104 -2.91 -18.64 4.40
C LYS A 104 -3.64 -19.12 3.15
N GLN A 105 -3.41 -20.37 2.73
CA GLN A 105 -4.03 -20.99 1.56
C GLN A 105 -5.56 -21.18 1.69
N LYS A 106 -6.12 -21.16 2.91
CA LYS A 106 -7.58 -21.12 3.13
C LYS A 106 -8.25 -19.93 2.45
N TYR A 107 -7.50 -18.85 2.20
CA TYR A 107 -7.99 -17.64 1.56
C TYR A 107 -7.57 -17.53 0.10
N ASN A 108 -7.10 -18.61 -0.54
CA ASN A 108 -6.52 -18.57 -1.89
C ASN A 108 -7.44 -17.88 -2.91
N ASN A 109 -6.88 -17.01 -3.74
CA ASN A 109 -7.61 -16.28 -4.78
C ASN A 109 -7.76 -17.06 -6.10
N ILE A 110 -7.32 -18.31 -6.15
CA ILE A 110 -7.56 -19.28 -7.20
C ILE A 110 -8.57 -20.33 -6.69
N ILE A 111 -9.73 -20.38 -7.34
CA ILE A 111 -10.82 -21.31 -7.04
C ILE A 111 -10.64 -22.57 -7.87
N ASP A 112 -10.69 -23.73 -7.22
CA ASP A 112 -10.57 -25.07 -7.82
C ASP A 112 -9.34 -25.23 -8.73
N GLY A 113 -8.27 -24.48 -8.46
CA GLY A 113 -7.02 -24.47 -9.25
C GLY A 113 -7.14 -23.84 -10.64
N LYS A 114 -8.28 -23.23 -11.01
CA LYS A 114 -8.55 -22.83 -12.40
C LYS A 114 -9.04 -21.40 -12.55
N ARG A 115 -9.83 -20.89 -11.61
CA ARG A 115 -10.50 -19.58 -11.74
C ARG A 115 -9.88 -18.56 -10.82
N PHE A 116 -9.49 -17.42 -11.38
CA PHE A 116 -9.02 -16.28 -10.60
C PHE A 116 -10.18 -15.47 -10.02
N ARG A 117 -10.07 -15.08 -8.75
CA ARG A 117 -10.84 -13.98 -8.14
C ARG A 117 -9.87 -12.88 -7.69
N LEU A 118 -10.33 -11.64 -7.70
CA LEU A 118 -9.50 -10.49 -7.32
C LEU A 118 -9.13 -10.51 -5.83
N GLU A 119 -10.06 -10.93 -4.99
CA GLU A 119 -9.88 -11.03 -3.54
C GLU A 119 -9.27 -12.37 -3.12
N GLY A 120 -8.46 -12.34 -2.08
CA GLY A 120 -7.86 -13.50 -1.44
C GLY A 120 -6.33 -13.44 -1.37
N TYR A 121 -5.78 -14.48 -0.75
CA TYR A 121 -4.35 -14.75 -0.65
C TYR A 121 -3.82 -15.30 -1.98
N ARG A 122 -2.65 -14.83 -2.38
CA ARG A 122 -1.93 -15.28 -3.56
C ARG A 122 -0.47 -15.51 -3.20
N SER A 123 0.00 -16.72 -3.45
CA SER A 123 1.41 -17.08 -3.39
C SER A 123 1.95 -17.56 -4.73
N GLU A 124 1.07 -18.03 -5.62
CA GLU A 124 1.44 -18.63 -6.91
C GLU A 124 0.48 -18.13 -8.00
N LEU A 125 1.02 -17.84 -9.19
CA LEU A 125 0.26 -17.34 -10.33
C LEU A 125 -0.39 -18.51 -11.10
N LEU A 126 -1.59 -18.30 -11.65
CA LEU A 126 -2.08 -19.08 -12.79
C LEU A 126 -1.09 -18.87 -13.93
N GLN A 127 -0.53 -19.97 -14.41
CA GLN A 127 0.72 -19.98 -15.16
C GLN A 127 0.48 -19.64 -16.64
N SER A 128 1.37 -18.84 -17.21
CA SER A 128 1.57 -18.77 -18.66
C SER A 128 3.03 -19.07 -18.96
N GLU A 129 3.31 -19.81 -20.03
CA GLU A 129 4.69 -20.11 -20.43
C GLU A 129 5.44 -18.80 -20.75
N GLY A 130 6.66 -18.65 -20.23
CA GLY A 130 7.52 -17.49 -20.49
C GLY A 130 7.35 -16.29 -19.56
N GLN A 131 6.45 -16.33 -18.58
CA GLN A 131 6.26 -15.21 -17.64
C GLN A 131 7.33 -15.20 -16.52
N THR A 132 7.99 -14.05 -16.32
CA THR A 132 8.78 -13.78 -15.10
C THR A 132 7.84 -13.50 -13.94
N LEU A 133 8.04 -14.18 -12.81
CA LEU A 133 7.19 -14.09 -11.62
C LEU A 133 7.77 -13.12 -10.60
N ASP A 134 6.89 -12.35 -9.97
CA ASP A 134 7.24 -11.53 -8.81
C ASP A 134 7.58 -12.43 -7.62
N TRP A 135 8.68 -12.11 -6.93
CA TRP A 135 8.96 -12.70 -5.61
C TRP A 135 8.10 -12.02 -4.55
N SER A 136 6.80 -12.33 -4.53
CA SER A 136 5.88 -11.75 -3.56
C SER A 136 4.71 -12.67 -3.22
N CYS A 137 4.23 -12.54 -1.99
CA CYS A 137 2.94 -13.06 -1.55
C CYS A 137 2.01 -11.87 -1.32
N ARG A 138 0.73 -11.99 -1.70
CA ARG A 138 -0.25 -10.90 -1.58
C ARG A 138 -1.53 -11.38 -0.92
N LEU A 139 -2.15 -10.53 -0.13
CA LEU A 139 -3.54 -10.67 0.32
C LEU A 139 -4.30 -9.45 -0.19
N SER A 140 -5.29 -9.68 -1.05
CA SER A 140 -6.14 -8.63 -1.60
C SER A 140 -7.53 -8.73 -0.99
N LEU A 141 -8.01 -7.64 -0.38
CA LEU A 141 -9.33 -7.60 0.25
C LEU A 141 -10.10 -6.40 -0.27
N GLN A 142 -11.36 -6.60 -0.64
CA GLN A 142 -12.24 -5.50 -0.97
C GLN A 142 -12.74 -4.87 0.32
N VAL A 143 -12.24 -3.67 0.62
CA VAL A 143 -12.63 -2.89 1.80
C VAL A 143 -13.77 -1.93 1.48
N GLU A 144 -13.93 -1.52 0.21
CA GLU A 144 -15.02 -0.64 -0.25
C GLU A 144 -15.65 -1.12 -1.56
N PRO A 145 -16.95 -0.83 -1.78
CA PRO A 145 -17.92 -0.33 -0.80
C PRO A 145 -18.32 -1.42 0.23
N GLU A 146 -18.98 -1.02 1.32
CA GLU A 146 -19.30 -1.93 2.43
C GLU A 146 -20.22 -3.09 2.05
N GLY A 147 -21.19 -2.86 1.16
CA GLY A 147 -22.12 -3.88 0.68
C GLY A 147 -21.48 -4.95 -0.22
N GLU A 148 -20.26 -4.70 -0.72
CA GLU A 148 -19.55 -5.61 -1.63
C GLU A 148 -18.45 -6.41 -0.90
N ARG A 149 -18.33 -6.28 0.42
CA ARG A 149 -17.27 -6.96 1.18
C ARG A 149 -17.52 -8.47 1.29
N SER A 150 -16.62 -9.25 0.72
CA SER A 150 -16.62 -10.72 0.85
C SER A 150 -16.02 -11.17 2.18
N PHE A 151 -16.72 -10.98 3.30
CA PHE A 151 -16.18 -11.28 4.64
C PHE A 151 -15.75 -12.73 4.89
N HIS A 152 -16.21 -13.68 4.06
CA HIS A 152 -15.76 -15.07 4.09
C HIS A 152 -14.33 -15.24 3.55
N LEU A 153 -13.83 -14.29 2.74
CA LEU A 153 -12.46 -14.22 2.23
C LEU A 153 -11.52 -13.45 3.16
N TRP A 154 -12.04 -12.85 4.22
CA TRP A 154 -11.23 -12.09 5.16
C TRP A 154 -10.63 -13.02 6.22
N PRO A 155 -9.32 -12.92 6.50
CA PRO A 155 -8.69 -13.71 7.55
C PRO A 155 -9.38 -13.57 8.90
N LYS A 156 -9.67 -14.70 9.53
CA LYS A 156 -10.16 -14.75 10.92
C LYS A 156 -9.04 -14.47 11.94
N TYR A 157 -7.81 -14.77 11.56
CA TYR A 157 -6.60 -14.46 12.30
C TYR A 157 -5.63 -13.66 11.42
N PRO A 158 -5.03 -12.58 11.96
CA PRO A 158 -5.25 -12.06 13.30
C PRO A 158 -6.58 -11.29 13.42
N LYS A 159 -7.19 -11.33 14.61
CA LYS A 159 -8.52 -10.73 14.85
C LYS A 159 -8.53 -9.21 14.59
N SER A 160 -7.38 -8.56 14.77
CA SER A 160 -7.16 -7.13 14.56
C SER A 160 -7.22 -6.72 13.09
N LEU A 161 -6.90 -7.62 12.14
CA LEU A 161 -6.77 -7.30 10.71
C LEU A 161 -8.03 -6.65 10.15
N ARG A 162 -9.20 -7.24 10.44
CA ARG A 162 -10.48 -6.72 9.96
C ARG A 162 -10.75 -5.31 10.48
N GLY A 163 -10.57 -5.09 11.79
CA GLY A 163 -10.83 -3.80 12.42
C GLY A 163 -9.85 -2.70 11.98
N CYS A 164 -8.58 -3.06 11.76
CA CYS A 164 -7.58 -2.13 11.26
C CYS A 164 -7.89 -1.72 9.82
N ALA A 165 -8.20 -2.67 8.94
CA ALA A 165 -8.51 -2.40 7.54
C ALA A 165 -9.75 -1.49 7.37
N THR A 166 -10.81 -1.73 8.14
CA THR A 166 -12.01 -0.88 8.12
C THR A 166 -11.75 0.50 8.73
N SER A 167 -10.89 0.60 9.74
CA SER A 167 -10.53 1.89 10.36
C SER A 167 -9.69 2.75 9.43
N VAL A 168 -8.70 2.18 8.73
CA VAL A 168 -7.91 2.91 7.72
C VAL A 168 -8.83 3.44 6.62
N ARG A 169 -9.86 2.69 6.24
CA ARG A 169 -10.91 3.13 5.31
C ARG A 169 -11.65 4.37 5.78
N VAL A 170 -12.09 4.42 7.05
CA VAL A 170 -12.84 5.57 7.59
C VAL A 170 -11.98 6.83 7.48
N LYS A 171 -10.73 6.78 7.96
CA LYS A 171 -9.82 7.92 7.87
C LYS A 171 -9.53 8.35 6.42
N ASN A 172 -9.39 7.38 5.51
CA ASN A 172 -9.24 7.69 4.08
C ASN A 172 -10.49 8.33 3.45
N GLN A 173 -11.69 7.99 3.90
CA GLN A 173 -12.93 8.63 3.45
C GLN A 173 -13.08 10.05 4.00
N ASP A 174 -12.69 10.29 5.25
CA ASP A 174 -12.69 11.62 5.84
C ASP A 174 -11.76 12.55 5.04
N ASN A 175 -10.59 12.04 4.61
CA ASN A 175 -9.71 12.74 3.68
C ASN A 175 -10.40 13.01 2.32
N LYS A 176 -11.16 12.05 1.77
CA LYS A 176 -11.91 12.26 0.52
C LYS A 176 -12.93 13.39 0.60
N ARG A 177 -13.61 13.55 1.74
CA ARG A 177 -14.62 14.61 1.95
C ARG A 177 -14.01 16.01 1.93
N LEU A 178 -12.75 16.16 2.35
CA LEU A 178 -12.03 17.43 2.30
C LEU A 178 -11.83 17.92 0.85
N TYR A 179 -11.55 17.04 -0.11
CA TYR A 179 -11.37 17.42 -1.52
C TYR A 179 -12.68 17.81 -2.23
N HIS A 180 -13.82 17.28 -1.80
CA HIS A 180 -15.13 17.60 -2.39
C HIS A 180 -15.79 18.84 -1.75
N ALA A 181 -15.26 19.35 -0.64
CA ALA A 181 -15.81 20.51 0.06
C ALA A 181 -15.36 21.86 -0.51
N SER A 182 -14.50 21.89 -1.55
CA SER A 182 -14.14 23.13 -2.23
C SER A 182 -15.29 23.56 -3.17
N PRO A 183 -15.96 24.71 -2.93
CA PRO A 183 -16.95 25.20 -3.86
C PRO A 183 -16.26 25.51 -5.17
N ARG A 184 -16.66 24.83 -6.25
CA ARG A 184 -16.30 25.25 -7.61
C ARG A 184 -16.75 26.70 -7.74
N LYS A 185 -15.82 27.66 -7.72
CA LYS A 185 -16.10 29.03 -8.15
C LYS A 185 -16.51 28.94 -9.62
N SER A 186 -17.82 28.95 -9.85
CA SER A 186 -18.41 29.06 -11.17
C SER A 186 -18.05 30.43 -11.74
N SER A 187 -16.94 30.52 -12.48
CA SER A 187 -16.72 31.63 -13.40
C SER A 187 -17.69 31.49 -14.58
N ARG A 188 -18.91 32.02 -14.44
CA ARG A 188 -19.73 32.32 -15.61
C ARG A 188 -19.19 33.61 -16.22
N ALA A 189 -18.39 33.45 -17.27
CA ALA A 189 -18.18 34.48 -18.26
C ALA A 189 -19.32 34.41 -19.29
N ARG A 190 -20.20 35.40 -19.28
CA ARG A 190 -20.73 36.10 -20.47
C ARG A 190 -21.62 37.24 -20.01
#